data_AF-A0AA88QNJ2-F1
#
_entry.id   AF-A0AA88QNJ2-F1
#
_cell.length_a   1.000
_cell.length_b   1.000
_cell.length_c   1.000
_cell.angle_alpha   90.00
_cell.angle_beta   90.00
_cell.angle_gamma   90.00
#
_symmetry.space_group_name_H-M   'P 1'
#
loop_
_entity.id
_entity.type
_entity.pdbx_description
1 polymer ?
#
loop_
_entity_poly.entity_id
_entity_poly.type
_entity_poly.pdbx_seq_one_letter_code
_entity_poly.pdbx_strand_id
1 'polypeptide(L)'
;MRREFEMSMMGELTFFLGLQIKQSKEGIFISQSKYTRELLKRFGLDNAKPRGTPISPSVNLVKDENGKDVDNKLFRGLWYPRSSSLDLVGFSDSDYAGCLVDRKSTSGTCQFLGDALVSWHSKKQTSVALSTAEAEYVAAESCCAQVLVSEIILRFELAPEASWFSERLSSRSPLCGVLEDWT
;
A
#
# COMPACT_ATOMS: atom_id res chain seq x y z
N MET A 1 -18.44 18.39 -12.60
CA MET A 1 -16.99 18.74 -12.58
C MET A 1 -16.50 19.46 -13.83
N ARG A 2 -16.86 19.08 -15.07
CA ARG A 2 -16.39 19.78 -16.30
C ARG A 2 -16.89 21.23 -16.52
N ARG A 3 -17.78 21.75 -15.67
CA ARG A 3 -18.35 23.11 -15.82
C ARG A 3 -17.71 24.17 -14.91
N GLU A 4 -16.89 23.78 -13.94
CA GLU A 4 -16.32 24.71 -12.95
C GLU A 4 -14.78 24.71 -12.90
N PHE A 5 -14.12 23.70 -13.51
CA PHE A 5 -12.67 23.62 -13.55
C PHE A 5 -12.20 23.28 -14.98
N GLU A 6 -11.37 24.15 -15.56
CA GLU A 6 -10.63 23.87 -16.79
C GLU A 6 -9.61 22.77 -16.51
N MET A 7 -9.99 21.52 -16.80
CA MET A 7 -9.05 20.41 -16.81
C MET A 7 -8.45 20.29 -18.21
N SER A 8 -7.22 20.74 -18.39
CA SER A 8 -6.46 20.45 -19.60
C SER A 8 -5.97 19.00 -19.56
N MET A 9 -6.28 18.20 -20.59
CA MET A 9 -5.73 16.84 -20.73
C MET A 9 -4.23 16.95 -21.04
N MET A 10 -3.38 16.78 -20.02
CA MET A 10 -1.92 16.94 -20.10
C MET A 10 -1.19 15.71 -20.71
N GLY A 11 -1.89 14.87 -21.47
CA GLY A 11 -1.37 13.61 -21.98
C GLY A 11 -1.22 12.54 -20.90
N GLU A 12 -0.42 11.50 -21.19
CA GLU A 12 -0.16 10.42 -20.24
C GLU A 12 0.64 10.92 -19.02
N LEU A 13 0.19 10.54 -17.82
CA LEU A 13 0.87 10.91 -16.58
C LEU A 13 2.27 10.28 -16.53
N THR A 14 3.30 11.13 -16.58
CA THR A 14 4.72 10.72 -16.54
C THR A 14 5.42 11.06 -15.22
N PHE A 15 4.92 12.06 -14.50
CA PHE A 15 5.45 12.49 -13.21
C PHE A 15 4.33 12.99 -12.30
N PHE A 16 4.36 12.59 -11.03
CA PHE A 16 3.44 13.09 -10.01
C PHE A 16 4.14 13.15 -8.65
N LEU A 17 4.19 14.33 -8.02
CA LEU A 17 4.74 14.51 -6.66
C LEU A 17 6.17 13.92 -6.44
N GLY A 18 7.01 13.93 -7.48
CA GLY A 18 8.36 13.32 -7.44
C GLY A 18 8.41 11.82 -7.77
N LEU A 19 7.25 11.18 -7.97
CA LEU A 19 7.13 9.85 -8.55
C LEU A 19 7.23 9.95 -10.08
N GLN A 20 8.17 9.23 -10.67
CA GLN A 20 8.23 8.99 -12.11
C GLN A 20 7.34 7.80 -12.45
N ILE A 21 6.45 7.98 -13.42
CA ILE A 21 5.51 6.97 -13.88
C ILE A 21 5.84 6.65 -15.34
N LYS A 22 6.01 5.37 -15.65
CA LYS A 22 6.21 4.86 -17.01
C LYS A 22 5.10 3.88 -17.31
N GLN A 23 4.26 4.22 -18.28
CA GLN A 23 3.17 3.37 -18.73
C GLN A 23 3.64 2.61 -19.97
N SER A 24 3.45 1.29 -19.99
CA SER A 24 3.73 0.43 -21.13
C SER A 24 2.53 -0.48 -21.40
N LYS A 25 2.58 -1.26 -22.48
CA LYS A 25 1.52 -2.25 -22.79
C LYS A 25 1.43 -3.35 -21.74
N GLU A 26 2.54 -3.61 -21.03
CA GLU A 26 2.68 -4.67 -20.04
C GLU A 26 2.25 -4.22 -18.64
N GLY A 27 2.28 -2.92 -18.33
CA GLY A 27 1.98 -2.41 -17.00
C GLY A 27 2.42 -0.97 -16.76
N ILE A 28 2.34 -0.56 -15.49
CA ILE A 28 2.77 0.76 -15.01
C ILE A 28 3.95 0.55 -14.07
N PHE A 29 5.05 1.25 -14.32
CA PHE A 29 6.21 1.29 -13.44
C PHE A 29 6.30 2.65 -12.75
N ILE A 30 6.31 2.66 -11.43
CA ILE A 30 6.45 3.87 -10.60
C ILE A 30 7.81 3.85 -9.91
N SER A 31 8.58 4.92 -9.99
CA SER A 31 9.88 5.01 -9.30
C SER A 31 10.21 6.42 -8.85
N GLN A 32 11.00 6.57 -7.78
CA GLN A 32 11.51 7.87 -7.33
C GLN A 32 12.92 8.17 -7.82
N SER A 33 13.45 7.38 -8.76
CA SER A 33 14.87 7.45 -9.17
C SER A 33 15.32 8.84 -9.66
N LYS A 34 14.43 9.61 -10.29
CA LYS A 34 14.74 11.01 -10.67
C LYS A 34 14.80 11.92 -9.45
N TYR A 35 13.78 11.86 -8.59
CA TYR A 35 13.71 12.65 -7.36
C TYR A 35 14.92 12.38 -6.44
N THR A 36 15.27 11.11 -6.22
CA THR A 36 16.46 10.74 -5.42
C THR A 36 17.74 11.34 -6.00
N ARG A 37 17.90 11.33 -7.34
CA ARG A 37 19.09 11.91 -7.98
C ARG A 37 19.14 13.43 -7.84
N GLU A 38 18.01 14.12 -7.99
CA GLU A 38 17.93 15.57 -7.76
C GLU A 38 18.22 15.92 -6.30
N LEU A 39 17.73 15.11 -5.36
CA LEU A 39 18.00 15.27 -3.94
C LEU A 39 19.50 15.10 -3.62
N LEU A 40 20.13 14.04 -4.13
CA LEU A 40 21.56 13.80 -3.96
C LEU A 40 22.39 14.96 -4.52
N LYS A 41 22.04 15.47 -5.71
CA LYS A 41 22.69 16.65 -6.28
C LYS A 41 22.52 17.90 -5.40
N ARG A 42 21.31 18.14 -4.89
CA ARG A 42 21.01 19.29 -4.02
C ARG A 42 21.85 19.32 -2.75
N PHE A 43 22.20 18.15 -2.21
CA PHE A 43 23.03 18.03 -1.01
C PHE A 43 24.52 17.76 -1.31
N GLY A 44 24.96 17.82 -2.58
CA GLY A 44 26.36 17.57 -2.94
C GLY A 44 26.82 16.12 -2.71
N LEU A 45 25.90 15.17 -2.75
CA LEU A 45 26.13 13.72 -2.57
C LEU A 45 26.09 12.94 -3.89
N ASP A 46 26.25 13.62 -5.02
CA ASP A 46 26.23 13.03 -6.36
C ASP A 46 27.39 12.03 -6.59
N ASN A 47 28.55 12.28 -5.97
CA ASN A 47 29.73 11.41 -6.03
C ASN A 47 29.93 10.55 -4.76
N ALA A 48 28.93 10.50 -3.88
CA ALA A 48 29.02 9.71 -2.66
C ALA A 48 29.10 8.20 -2.99
N LYS A 49 30.03 7.48 -2.37
CA LYS A 49 30.16 6.03 -2.55
C LYS A 49 28.88 5.34 -2.06
N PRO A 50 28.23 4.48 -2.87
CA PRO A 50 27.09 3.70 -2.42
C PRO A 50 27.49 2.88 -1.18
N ARG A 51 26.80 3.11 -0.07
CA ARG A 51 26.94 2.26 1.11
C ARG A 51 25.88 1.17 0.99
N GLY A 52 26.29 -0.10 1.05
CA GLY A 52 25.32 -1.19 1.13
C GLY A 52 24.45 -0.97 2.37
N THR A 53 23.14 -1.00 2.21
CA THR A 53 22.22 -1.05 3.34
C THR A 53 22.51 -2.37 4.05
N PRO A 54 23.05 -2.35 5.29
CA PRO A 54 23.43 -3.59 5.93
C PRO A 54 22.17 -4.40 6.20
N ILE A 55 22.07 -5.55 5.53
CA ILE A 55 21.15 -6.61 5.94
C ILE A 55 21.62 -7.12 7.32
N SER A 56 20.69 -7.60 8.14
CA SER A 56 21.06 -8.17 9.43
C SER A 56 22.10 -9.29 9.22
N PRO A 57 23.25 -9.26 9.91
CA PRO A 57 24.30 -10.28 9.74
C PRO A 57 23.87 -11.68 10.20
N SER A 58 22.74 -11.80 10.92
CA SER A 58 22.14 -13.08 11.30
C SER A 58 21.43 -13.80 10.15
N VAL A 59 21.25 -13.16 8.99
CA VAL A 59 20.58 -13.75 7.82
C VAL A 59 21.62 -14.37 6.90
N ASN A 60 21.64 -15.71 6.84
CA ASN A 60 22.41 -16.44 5.85
C ASN A 60 21.66 -16.45 4.52
N LEU A 61 22.15 -15.70 3.53
CA LEU A 61 21.61 -15.73 2.17
C LEU A 61 22.06 -17.03 1.48
N VAL A 62 21.11 -17.91 1.18
CA VAL A 62 21.34 -19.08 0.35
C VAL A 62 21.05 -18.70 -1.10
N LYS A 63 21.96 -19.05 -2.01
CA LYS A 63 21.73 -18.86 -3.44
C LYS A 63 20.64 -19.83 -3.90
N ASP A 64 19.51 -19.31 -4.35
CA ASP A 64 18.46 -20.12 -4.95
C ASP A 64 18.87 -20.47 -6.39
N GLU A 65 19.24 -21.73 -6.63
CA GLU A 65 19.64 -22.21 -7.96
C GLU A 65 18.45 -22.33 -8.92
N ASN A 66 17.21 -22.37 -8.41
CA ASN A 66 15.98 -22.43 -9.21
C ASN A 66 15.28 -21.07 -9.31
N GLY A 67 15.79 -20.04 -8.64
CA GLY A 67 15.23 -18.70 -8.65
C GLY A 67 15.35 -18.06 -10.03
N LYS A 68 14.26 -17.48 -10.55
CA LYS A 68 14.36 -16.60 -11.72
C LYS A 68 15.23 -15.40 -11.35
N ASP A 69 16.19 -15.06 -12.22
CA ASP A 69 17.00 -13.86 -12.05
C ASP A 69 16.08 -12.63 -11.99
N VAL A 70 16.12 -11.90 -10.88
CA VAL A 70 15.28 -10.73 -10.67
C VAL A 70 16.11 -9.50 -10.99
N ASP A 71 15.67 -8.68 -11.94
CA ASP A 71 16.35 -7.41 -12.24
C ASP A 71 16.39 -6.54 -10.98
N ASN A 72 17.60 -6.24 -10.50
CA ASN A 72 17.84 -5.37 -9.36
C ASN A 72 17.23 -3.97 -9.52
N LYS A 73 16.92 -3.53 -10.75
CA LYS A 73 16.18 -2.28 -10.99
C LYS A 73 14.70 -2.38 -10.65
N LEU A 74 14.11 -3.58 -10.72
CA LEU A 74 12.71 -3.81 -10.36
C LEU A 74 12.48 -3.50 -8.86
N PHE A 75 13.45 -3.84 -8.00
CA PHE A 75 13.40 -3.55 -6.56
C PHE A 75 13.49 -2.06 -6.20
N ARG A 76 13.76 -1.17 -7.16
CA ARG A 76 13.87 0.29 -6.92
C ARG A 76 12.60 1.06 -7.30
N GLY A 77 11.54 0.35 -7.65
CA GLY A 77 10.25 0.91 -8.02
C GLY A 77 9.10 -0.06 -7.76
N LEU A 78 7.88 0.38 -8.03
CA LEU A 78 6.67 -0.40 -7.93
C LEU A 78 6.23 -0.78 -9.35
N TRP A 79 5.98 -2.06 -9.59
CA TRP A 79 5.50 -2.59 -10.87
C TRP A 79 4.05 -3.03 -10.73
N TYR A 80 3.20 -2.48 -11.60
CA TYR A 80 1.77 -2.77 -11.67
C TYR A 80 1.47 -3.40 -13.04
N PRO A 81 1.45 -4.74 -13.16
CA PRO A 81 1.18 -5.40 -14.43
C PRO A 81 -0.25 -5.10 -14.91
N ARG A 82 -0.45 -4.94 -16.22
CA ARG A 82 -1.77 -4.65 -16.80
C ARG A 82 -2.70 -5.87 -16.80
N SER A 83 -2.14 -7.07 -16.66
CA SER A 83 -2.86 -8.34 -16.68
C SER A 83 -3.31 -8.84 -15.30
N SER A 84 -3.02 -8.12 -14.22
CA SER A 84 -3.47 -8.55 -12.88
C SER A 84 -4.98 -8.34 -12.72
N SER A 85 -5.61 -9.14 -11.85
CA SER A 85 -6.99 -8.87 -11.45
C SER A 85 -7.10 -7.52 -10.75
N LEU A 86 -8.32 -6.97 -10.67
CA LEU A 86 -8.60 -5.74 -9.92
C LEU A 86 -9.20 -6.05 -8.55
N ASP A 87 -8.87 -7.23 -8.00
CA ASP A 87 -9.35 -7.64 -6.68
C ASP A 87 -8.55 -6.90 -5.61
N LEU A 88 -9.26 -6.20 -4.73
CA LEU A 88 -8.65 -5.50 -3.61
C LEU A 88 -8.56 -6.45 -2.42
N VAL A 89 -7.34 -6.78 -2.01
CA VAL A 89 -7.05 -7.69 -0.89
C VAL A 89 -6.19 -6.99 0.15
N GLY A 90 -6.64 -6.99 1.40
CA GLY A 90 -5.88 -6.45 2.53
C GLY A 90 -5.45 -7.54 3.50
N PHE A 91 -4.21 -7.47 3.96
CA PHE A 91 -3.68 -8.28 5.04
C PHE A 91 -3.31 -7.39 6.22
N SER A 92 -3.51 -7.89 7.43
CA SER A 92 -3.16 -7.23 8.67
C SER A 92 -2.48 -8.22 9.60
N ASP A 93 -1.49 -7.72 10.34
CA ASP A 93 -0.80 -8.44 11.39
C ASP A 93 -0.48 -7.47 12.53
N SER A 94 -0.19 -8.01 13.71
CA SER A 94 0.29 -7.20 14.83
C SER A 94 1.27 -7.98 15.68
N ASP A 95 2.30 -7.30 16.18
CA ASP A 95 3.04 -7.83 17.33
C ASP A 95 2.22 -7.67 18.62
N TYR A 96 2.50 -8.49 19.63
CA TYR A 96 1.92 -8.33 20.97
C TYR A 96 2.97 -7.80 21.94
N ALA A 97 2.74 -6.59 22.46
CA ALA A 97 3.63 -5.92 23.39
C ALA A 97 5.09 -5.88 22.94
N GLY A 98 5.32 -5.73 21.62
CA GLY A 98 6.65 -5.77 21.01
C GLY A 98 7.58 -4.66 21.48
N CYS A 99 7.04 -3.50 21.89
CA CYS A 99 7.87 -2.47 22.51
C CYS A 99 8.18 -2.79 23.98
N LEU A 100 9.47 -2.95 24.31
CA LEU A 100 9.91 -3.32 25.66
C LEU A 100 9.71 -2.22 26.71
N VAL A 101 9.56 -0.95 26.29
CA VAL A 101 9.46 0.19 27.20
C VAL A 101 8.01 0.46 27.63
N ASP A 102 7.12 0.66 26.66
CA ASP A 102 5.72 0.99 26.91
C ASP A 102 4.76 -0.19 26.70
N ARG A 103 5.29 -1.37 26.34
CA ARG A 103 4.52 -2.60 26.11
C ARG A 103 3.44 -2.46 25.06
N LYS A 104 3.53 -1.46 24.19
CA LYS A 104 2.58 -1.28 23.08
C LYS A 104 2.93 -2.18 21.92
N SER A 105 1.88 -2.60 21.24
CA SER A 105 1.93 -3.39 20.02
C SER A 105 2.26 -2.54 18.79
N THR A 106 2.73 -3.17 17.71
CA THR A 106 2.90 -2.58 16.38
C THR A 106 1.97 -3.28 15.40
N SER A 107 1.07 -2.53 14.78
CA SER A 107 0.20 -3.03 13.70
C SER A 107 0.91 -2.91 12.36
N GLY A 108 0.88 -3.97 11.56
CA GLY A 108 1.31 -3.99 10.17
C GLY A 108 0.14 -4.25 9.24
N THR A 109 0.02 -3.51 8.15
CA THR A 109 -0.93 -3.82 7.09
C THR A 109 -0.29 -3.70 5.71
N CYS A 110 -0.81 -4.47 4.77
CA CYS A 110 -0.49 -4.37 3.36
C CYS A 110 -1.74 -4.64 2.51
N GLN A 111 -1.87 -3.89 1.42
CA GLN A 111 -3.05 -3.89 0.57
C GLN A 111 -2.62 -4.00 -0.88
N PHE A 112 -3.24 -4.95 -1.57
CA PHE A 112 -2.95 -5.31 -2.93
C PHE A 112 -4.17 -5.06 -3.81
N LEU A 113 -3.93 -4.52 -5.00
CA LEU A 113 -4.89 -4.50 -6.10
C LEU A 113 -4.39 -5.52 -7.13
N GLY A 114 -5.04 -6.68 -7.18
CA GLY A 114 -4.50 -7.86 -7.85
C GLY A 114 -3.18 -8.29 -7.22
N ASP A 115 -2.14 -8.38 -8.04
CA ASP A 115 -0.79 -8.77 -7.58
C ASP A 115 0.05 -7.57 -7.11
N ALA A 116 -0.49 -6.36 -7.16
CA ALA A 116 0.28 -5.15 -6.99
C ALA A 116 0.00 -4.46 -5.64
N LEU A 117 1.05 -4.26 -4.84
CA LEU A 117 0.97 -3.54 -3.56
C LEU A 117 0.65 -2.05 -3.82
N VAL A 118 -0.49 -1.58 -3.29
CA VAL A 118 -0.96 -0.19 -3.44
C VAL A 118 -0.79 0.62 -2.16
N SER A 119 -0.87 -0.02 -0.99
CA SER A 119 -0.74 0.63 0.30
C SER A 119 -0.15 -0.34 1.32
N TRP A 120 0.65 0.19 2.23
CA TRP A 120 1.18 -0.54 3.38
C TRP A 120 1.49 0.43 4.51
N HIS A 121 1.42 -0.03 5.74
CA HIS A 121 1.96 0.71 6.87
C HIS A 121 2.37 -0.22 8.01
N SER A 122 3.33 0.24 8.81
CA SER A 122 3.67 -0.36 10.10
C SER A 122 3.65 0.75 11.14
N LYS A 123 2.75 0.63 12.11
CA LYS A 123 2.45 1.70 13.06
C LYS A 123 2.31 1.14 14.47
N LYS A 124 3.05 1.75 15.39
CA LYS A 124 2.90 1.50 16.82
C LYS A 124 1.51 1.91 17.30
N GLN A 125 0.82 1.02 18.00
CA GLN A 125 -0.51 1.25 18.56
C GLN A 125 -0.46 2.36 19.62
N THR A 126 -1.58 3.06 19.79
CA THR A 126 -1.70 4.18 20.73
C THR A 126 -1.91 3.70 22.15
N SER A 127 -2.69 2.64 22.34
CA SER A 127 -2.93 1.94 23.60
C SER A 127 -2.07 0.69 23.75
N VAL A 128 -2.01 0.17 24.97
CA VAL A 128 -1.42 -1.15 25.28
C VAL A 128 -2.53 -2.18 25.15
N ALA A 129 -2.38 -3.15 24.25
CA ALA A 129 -3.31 -4.26 24.14
C ALA A 129 -3.16 -5.20 25.34
N LEU A 130 -4.28 -5.72 25.84
CA LEU A 130 -4.35 -6.65 26.98
C LEU A 130 -4.26 -8.12 26.53
N SER A 131 -4.32 -8.37 25.23
CA SER A 131 -4.17 -9.71 24.63
C SER A 131 -3.63 -9.62 23.21
N THR A 132 -3.16 -10.75 22.68
CA THR A 132 -2.80 -10.88 21.25
C THR A 132 -4.01 -10.61 20.36
N ALA A 133 -5.18 -11.12 20.73
CA ALA A 133 -6.42 -10.92 19.99
C ALA A 133 -6.80 -9.43 19.90
N GLU A 134 -6.69 -8.68 20.99
CA GLU A 134 -6.94 -7.23 20.97
C GLU A 134 -5.97 -6.49 20.04
N ALA A 135 -4.68 -6.84 20.09
CA ALA A 135 -3.69 -6.25 19.19
C ALA A 135 -4.01 -6.52 17.71
N GLU A 136 -4.44 -7.75 17.40
CA GLU A 136 -4.85 -8.16 16.06
C GLU A 136 -6.11 -7.42 15.60
N TYR A 137 -7.11 -7.26 16.48
CA TYR A 137 -8.33 -6.50 16.19
C TYR A 137 -8.02 -5.03 15.84
N VAL A 138 -7.11 -4.37 16.58
CA VAL A 138 -6.69 -3.00 16.28
C VAL A 138 -5.97 -2.92 14.92
N ALA A 139 -5.15 -3.91 14.58
CA ALA A 139 -4.53 -3.97 13.24
C ALA A 139 -5.57 -4.20 12.13
N ALA A 140 -6.51 -5.13 12.34
CA ALA A 140 -7.57 -5.44 11.39
C ALA A 140 -8.50 -4.24 11.15
N GLU A 141 -8.85 -3.49 12.20
CA GLU A 141 -9.63 -2.24 12.09
C GLU A 141 -8.96 -1.25 11.13
N SER A 142 -7.67 -0.98 11.38
CA SER A 142 -6.90 -0.03 10.56
C SER A 142 -6.77 -0.49 9.09
N CYS A 143 -6.66 -1.80 8.87
CA CYS A 143 -6.62 -2.38 7.53
C CYS A 143 -7.97 -2.22 6.81
N CYS A 144 -9.07 -2.61 7.46
CA CYS A 144 -10.43 -2.50 6.92
C CYS A 144 -10.79 -1.06 6.55
N ALA A 145 -10.46 -0.08 7.40
CA ALA A 145 -10.70 1.32 7.12
C ALA A 145 -9.99 1.78 5.84
N GLN A 146 -8.73 1.40 5.66
CA GLN A 146 -7.96 1.74 4.46
C GLN A 146 -8.47 0.99 3.20
N VAL A 147 -8.90 -0.27 3.33
CA VAL A 147 -9.49 -1.05 2.23
C VAL A 147 -10.78 -0.36 1.75
N LEU A 148 -11.66 0.03 2.68
CA LEU A 148 -12.90 0.73 2.37
C LEU A 148 -12.65 2.05 1.63
N VAL A 149 -11.69 2.86 2.09
CA VAL A 149 -11.32 4.11 1.41
C VAL A 149 -10.79 3.83 0.00
N SER A 150 -9.95 2.81 -0.15
CA SER A 150 -9.38 2.42 -1.45
C SER A 150 -10.48 1.94 -2.41
N GLU A 151 -11.43 1.14 -1.93
CA GLU A 151 -12.58 0.69 -2.71
C GLU A 151 -13.46 1.86 -3.15
N ILE A 152 -13.72 2.81 -2.26
CA ILE A 152 -14.48 4.04 -2.57
C ILE A 152 -13.77 4.82 -3.68
N ILE A 153 -12.46 5.07 -3.54
CA ILE A 153 -11.66 5.81 -4.54
C ILE A 153 -11.71 5.10 -5.90
N LEU A 154 -11.47 3.79 -5.93
CA LEU A 154 -11.50 3.00 -7.17
C LEU A 154 -12.88 3.05 -7.84
N ARG A 155 -13.96 3.03 -7.06
CA ARG A 155 -15.33 3.12 -7.59
C ARG A 155 -15.66 4.51 -8.15
N PHE A 156 -15.20 5.58 -7.51
CA PHE A 156 -15.43 6.95 -8.00
C PHE A 156 -14.69 7.23 -9.31
N GLU A 157 -13.47 6.72 -9.49
CA GLU A 157 -12.67 6.95 -10.69
C GLU A 157 -13.15 6.09 -11.89
N LEU A 158 -13.67 4.89 -11.63
CA LEU A 158 -14.14 3.96 -12.67
C LEU A 158 -15.63 4.12 -13.05
N ALA A 159 -16.44 4.82 -12.26
CA ALA A 159 -17.87 5.01 -12.53
C ALA A 159 -18.33 6.46 -12.25
N PRO A 160 -18.26 7.37 -13.25
CA PRO A 160 -18.71 8.75 -13.09
C PRO A 160 -20.24 8.93 -12.99
N GLU A 161 -21.03 7.85 -13.13
CA GLU A 161 -22.48 7.87 -12.92
C GLU A 161 -22.89 6.89 -11.80
N ALA A 162 -22.94 7.39 -10.56
CA ALA A 162 -23.42 6.62 -9.42
C ALA A 162 -24.63 7.30 -8.76
N SER A 163 -25.81 7.18 -9.40
CA SER A 163 -27.12 7.51 -8.80
C SER A 163 -27.64 6.41 -7.85
N TRP A 164 -26.94 5.29 -7.72
CA TRP A 164 -27.39 4.09 -6.99
C TRP A 164 -26.88 4.00 -5.54
N PHE A 165 -26.14 5.00 -5.05
CA PHE A 165 -25.45 4.98 -3.74
C PHE A 165 -26.40 4.82 -2.52
N SER A 166 -27.71 5.05 -2.68
CA SER A 166 -28.68 4.86 -1.60
C SER A 166 -29.09 3.40 -1.36
N GLU A 167 -28.96 2.50 -2.34
CA GLU A 167 -29.59 1.17 -2.26
C GLU A 167 -28.68 0.06 -1.71
N ARG A 168 -27.35 0.24 -1.74
CA ARG A 168 -26.40 -0.83 -1.36
C ARG A 168 -25.76 -0.69 0.02
N LEU A 169 -25.88 0.46 0.68
CA LEU A 169 -25.50 0.58 2.09
C LEU A 169 -26.42 -0.23 3.03
N SER A 170 -27.59 -0.66 2.54
CA SER A 170 -28.50 -1.55 3.28
C SER A 170 -28.15 -3.04 3.15
N SER A 171 -27.49 -3.48 2.06
CA SER A 171 -27.44 -4.92 1.71
C SER A 171 -26.08 -5.61 1.83
N ARG A 172 -24.97 -4.91 2.12
CA ARG A 172 -23.64 -5.54 2.23
C ARG A 172 -22.72 -4.88 3.27
N SER A 173 -23.19 -4.71 4.51
CA SER A 173 -22.29 -4.61 5.67
C SER A 173 -22.22 -5.99 6.36
N PRO A 174 -21.06 -6.69 6.37
CA PRO A 174 -20.88 -7.90 7.17
C PRO A 174 -20.91 -7.64 8.69
N LEU A 175 -20.91 -6.37 9.10
CA LEU A 175 -20.94 -5.96 10.51
C LEU A 175 -22.33 -5.97 11.15
N CYS A 176 -23.40 -6.28 10.40
CA CYS A 176 -24.76 -6.35 10.96
C CYS A 176 -25.16 -7.77 11.44
N GLY A 177 -24.32 -8.78 11.24
CA GLY A 177 -24.65 -10.19 11.53
C GLY A 177 -24.17 -10.74 12.88
N VAL A 178 -23.67 -9.89 13.80
CA VAL A 178 -23.09 -10.36 15.09
C VAL A 178 -23.92 -9.92 16.31
N LEU A 179 -25.16 -9.44 16.11
CA LEU A 179 -26.01 -8.98 17.22
C LEU A 179 -27.42 -9.58 17.28
N GLU A 180 -27.70 -10.70 16.60
CA GLU A 180 -29.03 -11.35 16.64
C GLU A 180 -29.04 -12.80 17.18
N ASP A 181 -27.99 -13.25 17.86
CA ASP A 181 -27.95 -14.61 18.45
C ASP A 181 -27.85 -14.63 19.99
N TRP A 182 -28.33 -13.58 20.67
CA TRP A 182 -28.60 -13.61 22.12
C TRP A 182 -29.86 -12.81 22.50
N THR A 183 -31.02 -13.36 22.18
CA THR A 183 -32.26 -13.23 22.96
C THR A 183 -33.11 -14.48 22.78
#